data_AF-W0LI14-F1
#
_entry.id   AF-W0LI14-F1
#
_cell.length_a   1.000
_cell.length_b   1.000
_cell.length_c   1.000
_cell.angle_alpha   90.00
_cell.angle_beta   90.00
_cell.angle_gamma   90.00
#
_symmetry.space_group_name_H-M   'P 1'
#
loop_
_entity.id
_entity.type
_entity.pdbx_description
1 polymer ?
#
loop_
_entity_poly.entity_id
_entity_poly.type
_entity_poly.pdbx_seq_one_letter_code
_entity_poly.pdbx_strand_id
1 'polypeptide(L)'
;ILDGRVDGVIFIAPHVGQTALSRVAEAGLPCVSVGGFEHVGVPTFHADNEQGMAGIVRHLLDLGHRRIAHIAGRLNHDDAIMRLRAYQATMRQAGIEAKDEWVAMGRFEIDGGYQAMEEFLKLSEPPTAVCCANDEMAIGALKAAQNHGLSVPEDLSITGFDMTPSSGQVTPAITTARQPITDLGNAALRAVFNLIEGRDSPASKAFPAELIVRSSTTRPKEDLIL
;
A
#
# COMPACT_ATOMS: atom_id res chain seq x y z
N ILE A 1 4.98 25.74 14.03
CA ILE A 1 4.74 24.51 14.83
C ILE A 1 5.28 24.75 16.24
N LEU A 2 6.57 24.97 16.42
CA LEU A 2 7.16 25.18 17.76
C LEU A 2 7.06 26.62 18.29
N ASP A 3 6.27 27.48 17.65
CA ASP A 3 6.05 28.88 18.03
C ASP A 3 4.94 29.07 19.09
N GLY A 4 4.49 27.97 19.70
CA GLY A 4 3.50 27.97 20.79
C GLY A 4 2.05 28.21 20.35
N ARG A 5 1.76 28.15 19.04
CA ARG A 5 0.41 28.35 18.47
C ARG A 5 -0.33 27.04 18.20
N VAL A 6 0.27 25.91 18.54
CA VAL A 6 -0.23 24.56 18.27
C VAL A 6 -0.09 23.77 19.56
N ASP A 7 -1.17 23.14 20.01
CA ASP A 7 -1.20 22.35 21.24
C ASP A 7 -0.77 20.89 21.01
N GLY A 8 -0.92 20.37 19.79
CA GLY A 8 -0.46 19.04 19.42
C GLY A 8 -0.42 18.81 17.92
N VAL A 9 0.34 17.80 17.49
CA VAL A 9 0.63 17.51 16.08
C VAL A 9 0.33 16.05 15.75
N ILE A 10 -0.41 15.82 14.67
CA ILE A 10 -0.55 14.49 14.07
C ILE A 10 0.27 14.44 12.79
N PHE A 11 1.24 13.54 12.73
CA PHE A 11 2.02 13.26 11.52
C PHE A 11 1.33 12.15 10.74
N ILE A 12 1.19 12.31 9.41
CA ILE A 12 0.51 11.33 8.54
C ILE A 12 1.47 10.87 7.45
N ALA A 13 1.52 9.55 7.21
CA ALA A 13 2.31 8.86 6.20
C ALA A 13 3.76 9.37 6.12
N PRO A 14 4.50 9.34 7.24
CA PRO A 14 5.65 10.20 7.35
C PRO A 14 6.92 9.54 6.78
N HIS A 15 7.88 10.36 6.34
CA HIS A 15 9.03 9.89 5.55
C HIS A 15 10.03 9.04 6.36
N VAL A 16 10.80 8.21 5.67
CA VAL A 16 11.95 7.50 6.26
C VAL A 16 12.92 8.53 6.86
N GLY A 17 13.31 8.32 8.11
CA GLY A 17 14.26 9.19 8.81
C GLY A 17 13.70 10.52 9.32
N GLN A 18 12.37 10.60 9.53
CA GLN A 18 11.65 11.77 10.05
C GLN A 18 12.37 12.58 11.15
N THR A 19 13.07 13.61 10.68
CA THR A 19 13.65 14.64 11.55
C THR A 19 12.56 15.51 12.17
N ALA A 20 11.44 15.73 11.49
CA ALA A 20 10.37 16.59 11.99
C ALA A 20 9.61 15.98 13.17
N LEU A 21 9.22 14.70 13.10
CA LEU A 21 8.56 14.01 14.21
C LEU A 21 9.47 14.00 15.44
N SER A 22 10.72 13.56 15.26
CA SER A 22 11.72 13.49 16.31
C SER A 22 11.94 14.86 16.98
N ARG A 23 12.10 15.93 16.19
CA ARG A 23 12.26 17.30 16.71
C ARG A 23 11.04 17.81 17.48
N VAL A 24 9.83 17.45 17.07
CA VAL A 24 8.60 17.83 17.78
C VAL A 24 8.49 17.06 19.10
N ALA A 25 8.78 15.76 19.08
CA ALA A 25 8.80 14.93 20.28
C ALA A 25 9.87 15.41 21.29
N GLU A 26 11.09 15.70 20.83
CA GLU A 26 12.19 16.24 21.65
C GLU A 26 11.86 17.61 22.25
N ALA A 27 11.08 18.43 21.56
CA ALA A 27 10.61 19.72 22.06
C ALA A 27 9.48 19.59 23.10
N GLY A 28 9.02 18.37 23.39
CA GLY A 28 7.96 18.10 24.37
C GLY A 28 6.55 18.51 23.91
N LEU A 29 6.36 18.81 22.63
CA LEU A 29 5.05 19.12 22.08
C LEU A 29 4.29 17.80 21.83
N PRO A 30 3.06 17.64 22.37
CA PRO A 30 2.22 16.47 22.13
C PRO A 30 2.17 16.08 20.65
N CYS A 31 2.60 14.85 20.34
CA CYS A 31 2.59 14.37 18.97
C CYS A 31 2.24 12.89 18.85
N VAL A 32 1.68 12.56 17.69
CA VAL A 32 1.23 11.21 17.34
C VAL A 32 1.57 10.97 15.87
N SER A 33 1.88 9.73 15.51
CA SER A 33 2.09 9.31 14.12
C SER A 33 0.93 8.44 13.60
N VAL A 34 0.56 8.64 12.34
CA VAL A 34 -0.36 7.79 11.58
C VAL A 34 0.34 7.25 10.35
N GLY A 35 0.50 5.93 10.29
CA GLY A 35 1.30 5.24 9.25
C GLY A 35 2.78 5.14 9.60
N GLY A 36 3.48 4.28 8.85
CA GLY A 36 4.91 4.03 9.02
C GLY A 36 5.33 3.23 10.25
N PHE A 37 6.64 3.19 10.53
CA PHE A 37 7.18 2.41 11.64
C PHE A 37 6.83 3.03 13.01
N GLU A 38 6.80 2.20 14.05
CA GLU A 38 6.69 2.70 15.42
C GLU A 38 7.91 3.52 15.82
N HIS A 39 7.68 4.62 16.54
CA HIS A 39 8.73 5.49 17.05
C HIS A 39 8.71 5.47 18.57
N VAL A 40 9.88 5.31 19.20
CA VAL A 40 9.99 5.28 20.67
C VAL A 40 9.47 6.58 21.26
N GLY A 41 8.54 6.48 22.21
CA GLY A 41 7.97 7.63 22.91
C GLY A 41 6.90 8.40 22.12
N VAL A 42 6.57 7.97 20.89
CA VAL A 42 5.49 8.56 20.09
C VAL A 42 4.44 7.47 19.82
N PRO A 43 3.18 7.67 20.25
CA PRO A 43 2.10 6.78 19.84
C PRO A 43 1.99 6.74 18.31
N THR A 44 2.07 5.53 17.73
CA THR A 44 1.95 5.31 16.29
C THR A 44 0.76 4.39 16.02
N PHE A 45 -0.14 4.83 15.14
CA PHE A 45 -1.28 4.04 14.68
C PHE A 45 -1.17 3.83 13.18
N HIS A 46 -1.16 2.59 12.72
CA HIS A 46 -0.97 2.31 11.29
C HIS A 46 -1.84 1.15 10.82
N ALA A 47 -2.15 1.13 9.53
CA ALA A 47 -2.66 -0.08 8.91
C ALA A 47 -1.56 -1.15 8.91
N ASP A 48 -1.95 -2.41 9.07
CA ASP A 48 -1.05 -3.54 8.96
C ASP A 48 -0.71 -3.78 7.48
N ASN A 49 0.25 -3.00 6.99
CA ASN A 49 0.74 -3.03 5.62
C ASN A 49 1.25 -4.42 5.23
N GLU A 50 1.88 -5.13 6.17
CA GLU A 50 2.41 -6.46 5.93
C GLU A 50 1.29 -7.48 5.75
N GLN A 51 0.33 -7.51 6.68
CA GLN A 51 -0.85 -8.35 6.57
C GLN A 51 -1.64 -8.07 5.28
N GLY A 52 -1.92 -6.78 4.99
CA GLY A 52 -2.72 -6.40 3.84
C GLY A 52 -2.08 -6.81 2.51
N MET A 53 -0.79 -6.54 2.35
CA MET A 53 -0.08 -6.89 1.12
C MET A 53 0.12 -8.41 0.99
N ALA A 54 0.40 -9.11 2.09
CA ALA A 54 0.47 -10.57 2.07
C ALA A 54 -0.90 -11.19 1.71
N GLY A 55 -2.01 -10.61 2.17
CA GLY A 55 -3.37 -11.02 1.80
C GLY A 55 -3.64 -10.90 0.30
N ILE A 56 -3.24 -9.77 -0.31
CA ILE A 56 -3.33 -9.54 -1.75
C ILE A 56 -2.52 -10.57 -2.54
N VAL A 57 -1.25 -10.79 -2.17
CA VAL A 57 -0.37 -11.71 -2.90
C VAL A 57 -0.87 -13.15 -2.77
N ARG A 58 -1.32 -13.58 -1.57
CA ARG A 58 -1.92 -14.91 -1.39
C ARG A 58 -3.17 -15.10 -2.25
N HIS A 59 -4.05 -14.10 -2.31
CA HIS A 59 -5.24 -14.16 -3.18
C HIS A 59 -4.87 -14.42 -4.65
N LEU A 60 -3.86 -13.74 -5.18
CA LEU A 60 -3.40 -13.98 -6.55
C LEU A 60 -2.73 -15.35 -6.72
N LEU A 61 -1.95 -15.80 -5.73
CA LEU A 61 -1.34 -17.14 -5.74
C LEU A 61 -2.41 -18.25 -5.72
N ASP A 62 -3.47 -18.07 -4.94
CA ASP A 62 -4.62 -18.99 -4.82
C ASP A 62 -5.45 -19.04 -6.12
N LEU A 63 -5.51 -17.93 -6.86
CA LEU A 63 -6.04 -17.89 -8.22
C LEU A 63 -5.14 -18.58 -9.25
N GLY A 64 -3.92 -18.98 -8.87
CA GLY A 64 -2.98 -19.71 -9.71
C GLY A 64 -1.92 -18.84 -10.38
N HIS A 65 -1.88 -17.52 -10.12
CA HIS A 65 -0.83 -16.67 -10.67
C HIS A 65 0.54 -17.06 -10.09
N ARG A 66 1.57 -17.00 -10.93
CA ARG A 66 2.97 -17.23 -10.55
C ARG A 66 3.90 -16.10 -11.02
N ARG A 67 3.57 -15.48 -12.16
CA ARG A 67 4.20 -14.24 -12.64
C ARG A 67 3.40 -13.05 -12.10
N ILE A 68 3.73 -12.62 -10.87
CA ILE A 68 3.07 -11.53 -10.16
C ILE A 68 4.07 -10.39 -9.99
N ALA A 69 3.82 -9.25 -10.62
CA ALA A 69 4.64 -8.05 -10.46
C ALA A 69 4.12 -7.13 -9.35
N HIS A 70 4.95 -6.20 -8.90
CA HIS A 70 4.63 -5.21 -7.89
C HIS A 70 4.97 -3.79 -8.35
N ILE A 71 3.99 -2.89 -8.29
CA ILE A 71 4.21 -1.46 -8.47
C ILE A 71 4.35 -0.84 -7.08
N ALA A 72 5.58 -0.51 -6.72
CA ALA A 72 5.94 0.04 -5.43
C ALA A 72 5.63 1.55 -5.33
N GLY A 73 5.32 1.99 -4.11
CA GLY A 73 5.21 3.40 -3.75
C GLY A 73 6.58 4.07 -3.62
N ARG A 74 6.63 5.28 -3.05
CA ARG A 74 7.92 5.98 -2.85
C ARG A 74 8.73 5.30 -1.72
N LEU A 75 9.94 4.80 -2.01
CA LEU A 75 10.78 4.08 -1.03
C LEU A 75 11.43 4.98 0.04
N ASN A 76 11.07 6.26 0.09
CA ASN A 76 11.29 7.13 1.23
C ASN A 76 10.05 7.23 2.13
N HIS A 77 9.05 6.36 1.96
CA HIS A 77 7.90 6.19 2.85
C HIS A 77 7.93 4.78 3.45
N ASP A 78 7.71 4.70 4.75
CA ASP A 78 7.74 3.44 5.49
C ASP A 78 6.68 2.44 4.99
N ASP A 79 5.46 2.92 4.70
CA ASP A 79 4.37 2.07 4.18
C ASP A 79 4.75 1.41 2.86
N ALA A 80 5.44 2.13 1.96
CA ALA A 80 5.89 1.57 0.69
C ALA A 80 6.92 0.46 0.91
N ILE A 81 7.85 0.66 1.84
CA ILE A 81 8.88 -0.33 2.20
C ILE A 81 8.23 -1.57 2.80
N MET A 82 7.30 -1.41 3.74
CA MET A 82 6.58 -2.52 4.37
C MET A 82 5.81 -3.34 3.34
N ARG A 83 5.06 -2.68 2.44
CA ARG A 83 4.31 -3.34 1.36
C ARG A 83 5.25 -4.11 0.42
N LEU A 84 6.35 -3.50 -0.03
CA LEU A 84 7.33 -4.17 -0.90
C LEU A 84 7.94 -5.41 -0.21
N ARG A 85 8.35 -5.28 1.06
CA ARG A 85 8.91 -6.40 1.84
C ARG A 85 7.91 -7.54 1.98
N ALA A 86 6.65 -7.23 2.26
CA ALA A 86 5.59 -8.22 2.40
C ALA A 86 5.29 -8.93 1.07
N TYR A 87 5.31 -8.21 -0.06
CA TYR A 87 5.22 -8.82 -1.39
C TYR A 87 6.35 -9.83 -1.61
N GLN A 88 7.60 -9.42 -1.42
CA GLN A 88 8.77 -10.28 -1.64
C GLN A 88 8.77 -11.49 -0.69
N ALA A 89 8.44 -11.29 0.59
CA ALA A 89 8.37 -12.34 1.58
C ALA A 89 7.27 -13.36 1.26
N THR A 90 6.10 -12.90 0.82
CA THR A 90 4.96 -13.78 0.49
C THR A 90 5.23 -14.58 -0.79
N MET A 91 5.83 -13.98 -1.81
CA MET A 91 6.28 -14.69 -3.02
C MET A 91 7.29 -15.79 -2.65
N ARG A 92 8.29 -15.45 -1.81
CA ARG A 92 9.31 -16.41 -1.36
C ARG A 92 8.73 -17.57 -0.56
N GLN A 93 7.73 -17.31 0.30
CA GLN A 93 7.02 -18.36 1.04
C GLN A 93 6.30 -19.34 0.12
N ALA A 94 5.87 -18.89 -1.06
CA ALA A 94 5.28 -19.73 -2.11
C ALA A 94 6.32 -20.42 -3.01
N GLY A 95 7.62 -20.29 -2.70
CA GLY A 95 8.71 -20.86 -3.49
C GLY A 95 9.02 -20.09 -4.77
N ILE A 96 8.58 -18.83 -4.89
CA ILE A 96 8.80 -17.98 -6.07
C ILE A 96 9.76 -16.86 -5.70
N GLU A 97 10.89 -16.78 -6.38
CA GLU A 97 11.78 -15.63 -6.26
C GLU A 97 11.26 -14.48 -7.12
N ALA A 98 10.90 -13.37 -6.49
CA ALA A 98 10.48 -12.17 -7.20
C ALA A 98 11.69 -11.59 -7.94
N LYS A 99 11.64 -11.59 -9.27
CA LYS A 99 12.69 -11.01 -10.12
C LYS A 99 12.71 -9.49 -9.97
N ASP A 100 13.88 -8.87 -10.11
CA ASP A 100 14.01 -7.42 -10.06
C ASP A 100 13.15 -6.73 -11.14
N GLU A 101 13.03 -7.34 -12.33
CA GLU A 101 12.17 -6.86 -13.42
C GLU A 101 10.67 -6.88 -13.11
N TRP A 102 10.26 -7.55 -12.03
CA TRP A 102 8.87 -7.57 -11.55
C TRP A 102 8.58 -6.49 -10.52
N VAL A 103 9.54 -5.62 -10.19
CA VAL A 103 9.34 -4.50 -9.26
C VAL A 103 9.63 -3.19 -9.97
N ALA A 104 8.60 -2.34 -10.07
CA ALA A 104 8.72 -1.01 -10.68
C ALA A 104 8.17 0.07 -9.73
N MET A 105 8.64 1.30 -9.93
CA MET A 105 8.39 2.42 -9.02
C MET A 105 7.28 3.35 -9.55
N GLY A 106 6.07 3.23 -8.99
CA GLY A 106 4.93 4.07 -9.36
C GLY A 106 4.71 5.29 -8.46
N ARG A 107 5.46 5.42 -7.35
CA ARG A 107 5.54 6.63 -6.51
C ARG A 107 4.19 7.12 -5.92
N PHE A 108 3.21 6.23 -5.80
CA PHE A 108 1.82 6.51 -5.38
C PHE A 108 1.00 7.38 -6.34
N GLU A 109 1.44 7.52 -7.58
CA GLU A 109 0.83 8.39 -8.59
C GLU A 109 0.18 7.56 -9.70
N ILE A 110 -0.95 8.05 -10.26
CA ILE A 110 -1.61 7.41 -11.41
C ILE A 110 -0.63 7.26 -12.57
N ASP A 111 0.07 8.34 -12.95
CA ASP A 111 1.02 8.33 -14.06
C ASP A 111 2.21 7.38 -13.79
N GLY A 112 2.64 7.26 -12.53
CA GLY A 112 3.66 6.29 -12.16
C GLY A 112 3.20 4.85 -12.28
N GLY A 113 1.94 4.55 -11.92
CA GLY A 113 1.33 3.23 -12.17
C GLY A 113 1.20 2.91 -13.65
N TYR A 114 0.84 3.90 -14.47
CA TYR A 114 0.80 3.77 -15.93
C TYR A 114 2.18 3.41 -16.50
N GLN A 115 3.20 4.18 -16.15
CA GLN A 115 4.58 3.99 -16.64
C GLN A 115 5.15 2.62 -16.23
N ALA A 116 4.98 2.24 -14.96
CA ALA A 116 5.44 0.95 -14.46
C ALA A 116 4.76 -0.22 -15.19
N MET A 117 3.46 -0.11 -15.49
CA MET A 117 2.76 -1.12 -16.25
C MET A 117 3.24 -1.22 -17.71
N GLU A 118 3.51 -0.09 -18.37
CA GLU A 118 4.13 -0.06 -19.70
C GLU A 118 5.51 -0.74 -19.73
N GLU A 119 6.28 -0.67 -18.64
CA GLU A 119 7.56 -1.38 -18.50
C GLU A 119 7.34 -2.90 -18.39
N PHE A 120 6.38 -3.33 -17.55
CA PHE A 120 6.05 -4.75 -17.39
C PHE A 120 5.52 -5.41 -18.66
N LEU A 121 4.74 -4.69 -19.47
CA LEU A 121 4.21 -5.21 -20.74
C LEU A 121 5.29 -5.39 -21.82
N LYS A 122 6.47 -4.81 -21.64
CA LYS A 122 7.61 -4.95 -22.57
C LYS A 122 8.53 -6.12 -22.22
N LEU A 123 8.32 -6.78 -21.08
CA LEU A 123 9.10 -7.95 -20.69
C LEU A 123 8.87 -9.10 -21.69
N SER A 124 9.87 -9.96 -21.86
CA SER A 124 9.72 -11.16 -22.69
C SER A 124 8.66 -12.12 -22.16
N GLU A 125 8.51 -12.18 -20.84
CA GLU A 125 7.45 -12.88 -20.13
C GLU A 125 6.71 -11.90 -19.21
N PRO A 126 5.69 -11.19 -19.73
CA PRO A 126 4.93 -10.25 -18.93
C PRO A 126 4.25 -10.91 -17.72
N PRO A 127 4.03 -10.15 -16.62
CA PRO A 127 3.27 -10.65 -15.50
C PRO A 127 1.83 -10.95 -15.90
N THR A 128 1.23 -11.91 -15.21
CA THR A 128 -0.20 -12.24 -15.32
C THR A 128 -1.04 -11.55 -14.26
N ALA A 129 -0.38 -10.99 -13.24
CA ALA A 129 -1.02 -10.16 -12.23
C ALA A 129 -0.08 -9.06 -11.74
N VAL A 130 -0.65 -7.94 -11.31
CA VAL A 130 0.09 -6.81 -10.75
C VAL A 130 -0.49 -6.39 -9.41
N CYS A 131 0.35 -6.37 -8.38
CA CYS A 131 0.07 -5.82 -7.07
C CYS A 131 0.50 -4.36 -7.00
N CYS A 132 -0.42 -3.40 -7.02
CA CYS A 132 -0.07 -2.00 -6.83
C CYS A 132 -0.08 -1.64 -5.34
N ALA A 133 0.91 -0.88 -4.89
CA ALA A 133 0.99 -0.46 -3.49
C ALA A 133 -0.06 0.61 -3.11
N ASN A 134 -0.84 1.15 -4.05
CA ASN A 134 -2.08 1.89 -3.77
C ASN A 134 -3.07 1.81 -4.96
N ASP A 135 -4.30 2.27 -4.74
CA ASP A 135 -5.37 2.26 -5.74
C ASP A 135 -5.11 3.23 -6.91
N GLU A 136 -4.46 4.38 -6.68
CA GLU A 136 -4.15 5.33 -7.75
C GLU A 136 -3.17 4.74 -8.78
N MET A 137 -2.14 4.04 -8.32
CA MET A 137 -1.24 3.29 -9.21
C MET A 137 -1.97 2.11 -9.89
N ALA A 138 -2.92 1.47 -9.21
CA ALA A 138 -3.75 0.42 -9.82
C ALA A 138 -4.63 0.96 -10.96
N ILE A 139 -5.19 2.16 -10.81
CA ILE A 139 -5.93 2.86 -11.87
C ILE A 139 -5.00 3.20 -13.05
N GLY A 140 -3.79 3.67 -12.76
CA GLY A 140 -2.76 3.91 -13.78
C GLY A 140 -2.40 2.65 -14.57
N ALA A 141 -2.16 1.54 -13.86
CA ALA A 141 -1.87 0.25 -14.46
C ALA A 141 -3.05 -0.28 -15.29
N LEU A 142 -4.27 -0.13 -14.79
CA LEU A 142 -5.49 -0.50 -15.53
C LEU A 142 -5.59 0.26 -16.85
N LYS A 143 -5.33 1.57 -16.83
CA LYS A 143 -5.35 2.40 -18.04
C LYS A 143 -4.30 1.98 -19.06
N ALA A 144 -3.09 1.65 -18.60
CA ALA A 144 -2.04 1.13 -19.49
C ALA A 144 -2.43 -0.21 -20.12
N ALA A 145 -2.92 -1.16 -19.32
CA ALA A 145 -3.38 -2.46 -19.83
C ALA A 145 -4.46 -2.29 -20.91
N GLN A 146 -5.46 -1.44 -20.67
CA GLN A 146 -6.54 -1.16 -21.62
C GLN A 146 -6.03 -0.48 -22.91
N ASN A 147 -5.05 0.41 -22.82
CA ASN A 147 -4.42 1.03 -23.99
C ASN A 147 -3.67 0.02 -24.88
N HIS A 148 -3.19 -1.08 -24.29
CA HIS A 148 -2.60 -2.21 -25.00
C HIS A 148 -3.65 -3.25 -25.46
N GLY A 149 -4.94 -2.96 -25.29
CA GLY A 149 -6.03 -3.85 -25.69
C GLY A 149 -6.21 -5.07 -24.78
N LEU A 150 -5.57 -5.09 -23.61
CA LEU A 150 -5.74 -6.16 -22.63
C LEU A 150 -7.02 -5.96 -21.82
N SER A 151 -7.76 -7.05 -21.64
CA SER A 151 -8.92 -7.10 -20.77
C SER A 151 -8.49 -7.38 -19.33
N VAL A 152 -8.97 -6.57 -18.40
CA VAL A 152 -8.85 -6.85 -16.96
C VAL A 152 -10.24 -7.30 -16.50
N PRO A 153 -10.38 -8.48 -15.86
CA PRO A 153 -9.31 -9.34 -15.36
C PRO A 153 -8.81 -10.43 -16.33
N GLU A 154 -9.42 -10.62 -17.50
CA GLU A 154 -9.27 -11.84 -18.29
C GLU A 154 -7.85 -12.08 -18.81
N ASP A 155 -7.14 -11.04 -19.27
CA ASP A 155 -5.75 -11.14 -19.71
C ASP A 155 -4.77 -10.87 -18.58
N LEU A 156 -5.18 -10.07 -17.60
CA LEU A 156 -4.32 -9.60 -16.51
C LEU A 156 -5.15 -9.27 -15.27
N SER A 157 -4.72 -9.77 -14.11
CA SER A 157 -5.27 -9.37 -12.81
C SER A 157 -4.57 -8.12 -12.26
N ILE A 158 -5.31 -7.16 -11.72
CA ILE A 158 -4.75 -5.96 -11.07
C ILE A 158 -5.33 -5.82 -9.67
N THR A 159 -4.50 -5.52 -8.69
CA THR A 159 -4.94 -5.21 -7.32
C THR A 159 -4.37 -3.88 -6.85
N GLY A 160 -5.09 -3.22 -5.94
CA GLY A 160 -4.65 -1.99 -5.28
C GLY A 160 -4.52 -2.12 -3.76
N PHE A 161 -4.40 -0.97 -3.11
CA PHE A 161 -4.38 -0.82 -1.66
C PHE A 161 -5.02 0.54 -1.35
N ASP A 162 -5.74 0.68 -0.23
CA ASP A 162 -6.38 1.87 0.34
C ASP A 162 -7.92 1.77 0.38
N MET A 163 -8.55 1.17 -0.64
CA MET A 163 -9.99 1.22 -0.90
C MET A 163 -10.52 2.66 -1.07
N THR A 164 -9.86 3.43 -1.93
CA THR A 164 -10.34 4.76 -2.31
C THR A 164 -11.70 4.67 -3.03
N PRO A 165 -12.51 5.75 -3.05
CA PRO A 165 -13.74 5.77 -3.84
C PRO A 165 -13.49 5.46 -5.33
N SER A 166 -12.38 5.96 -5.89
CA SER A 166 -11.99 5.76 -7.29
C SER A 166 -11.80 4.27 -7.62
N SER A 167 -11.23 3.47 -6.70
CA SER A 167 -11.05 2.02 -6.88
C SER A 167 -12.35 1.24 -7.17
N GLY A 168 -13.48 1.72 -6.66
CA GLY A 168 -14.80 1.10 -6.85
C GLY A 168 -15.61 1.66 -8.01
N GLN A 169 -15.16 2.78 -8.61
CA GLN A 169 -15.88 3.51 -9.66
C GLN A 169 -15.33 3.26 -11.06
N VAL A 170 -14.12 2.71 -11.16
CA VAL A 170 -13.53 2.26 -12.44
C VAL A 170 -14.08 0.90 -12.86
N THR A 171 -13.94 0.59 -14.15
CA THR A 171 -14.37 -0.69 -14.73
C THR A 171 -13.15 -1.44 -15.30
N PRO A 172 -12.86 -2.67 -14.81
CA PRO A 172 -13.48 -3.34 -13.66
C PRO A 172 -13.17 -2.66 -12.33
N ALA A 173 -13.99 -2.91 -11.31
CA ALA A 173 -13.73 -2.42 -9.96
C ALA A 173 -12.54 -3.15 -9.33
N ILE A 174 -11.63 -2.41 -8.71
CA ILE A 174 -10.33 -2.90 -8.28
C ILE A 174 -10.44 -3.71 -6.98
N THR A 175 -9.97 -4.95 -6.99
CA THR A 175 -9.67 -5.76 -5.79
C THR A 175 -8.56 -5.06 -5.01
N THR A 176 -8.77 -4.77 -3.72
CA THR A 176 -7.89 -3.88 -2.95
C THR A 176 -7.86 -4.23 -1.46
N ALA A 177 -6.78 -3.91 -0.75
CA ALA A 177 -6.77 -3.96 0.71
C ALA A 177 -7.29 -2.65 1.31
N ARG A 178 -8.36 -2.72 2.11
CA ARG A 178 -8.95 -1.57 2.80
C ARG A 178 -8.12 -1.17 4.01
N GLN A 179 -7.71 0.09 4.04
CA GLN A 179 -7.19 0.71 5.26
C GLN A 179 -8.35 1.14 6.18
N PRO A 180 -8.28 0.90 7.50
CA PRO A 180 -9.29 1.34 8.45
C PRO A 180 -9.07 2.81 8.83
N ILE A 181 -9.12 3.72 7.84
CA ILE A 181 -8.74 5.13 8.00
C ILE A 181 -9.53 5.87 9.09
N THR A 182 -10.80 5.50 9.30
CA THR A 182 -11.64 6.06 10.37
C THR A 182 -11.14 5.65 11.75
N ASP A 183 -10.78 4.38 11.93
CA ASP A 183 -10.27 3.89 13.21
C ASP A 183 -8.89 4.47 13.52
N LEU A 184 -8.03 4.59 12.49
CA LEU A 184 -6.73 5.26 12.61
C LEU A 184 -6.89 6.72 13.03
N GLY A 185 -7.78 7.46 12.38
CA GLY A 185 -8.06 8.86 12.71
C GLY A 185 -8.61 9.01 14.14
N ASN A 186 -9.55 8.16 14.54
CA ASN A 186 -10.11 8.16 15.90
C ASN A 186 -9.04 7.86 16.96
N ALA A 187 -8.19 6.85 16.72
CA ALA A 187 -7.10 6.52 17.63
C ALA A 187 -6.09 7.66 17.75
N ALA A 188 -5.70 8.27 16.64
CA ALA A 188 -4.74 9.36 16.61
C ALA A 188 -5.25 10.63 17.31
N LEU A 189 -6.50 11.01 17.05
CA LEU A 189 -7.14 12.15 17.72
C LEU A 189 -7.23 11.90 19.23
N ARG A 190 -7.70 10.72 19.64
CA ARG A 190 -7.82 10.38 21.06
C ARG A 190 -6.48 10.41 21.78
N ALA A 191 -5.42 9.91 21.13
CA ALA A 191 -4.06 9.95 21.64
C ALA A 191 -3.54 11.38 21.80
N VAL A 192 -3.67 12.23 20.77
CA VAL A 192 -3.14 13.60 20.85
C VAL A 192 -3.89 14.44 21.88
N PHE A 193 -5.22 14.27 22.02
CA PHE A 193 -5.99 14.95 23.05
C PHE A 193 -5.57 14.53 24.47
N ASN A 194 -5.36 13.24 24.71
CA ASN A 194 -4.85 12.78 26.00
C ASN A 194 -3.50 13.41 26.34
N LEU A 195 -2.58 13.45 25.38
CA LEU A 195 -1.27 14.06 25.57
C LEU A 195 -1.36 15.57 25.86
N ILE A 196 -2.23 16.31 25.15
CA ILE A 196 -2.49 17.74 25.40
C ILE A 196 -2.98 17.97 26.83
N GLU A 197 -3.85 17.09 27.32
CA GLU A 197 -4.43 17.20 28.67
C GLU A 197 -3.55 16.58 29.77
N GLY A 198 -2.31 16.19 29.45
CA GLY A 198 -1.37 15.60 30.41
C GLY A 198 -1.77 14.21 30.92
N ARG A 199 -2.58 13.49 30.13
CA ARG A 199 -3.01 12.11 30.42
C ARG A 199 -2.20 11.09 29.61
N ASP A 200 -2.25 9.84 30.05
CA ASP A 200 -1.65 8.74 29.32
C ASP A 200 -2.28 8.55 27.93
N SER A 201 -1.43 8.40 26.93
CA SER A 201 -1.85 8.07 25.57
C SER A 201 -2.09 6.56 25.42
N PRO A 202 -3.02 6.12 24.56
CA PRO A 202 -3.06 4.74 24.12
C PRO A 202 -1.70 4.30 23.54
N ALA A 203 -1.35 3.02 23.76
CA ALA A 203 -0.17 2.43 23.15
C ALA A 203 -0.30 2.39 21.61
N SER A 204 0.85 2.38 20.93
CA SER A 204 0.93 2.14 19.49
C SER A 204 0.19 0.87 19.11
N LYS A 205 -0.45 0.89 17.92
CA LYS A 205 -1.31 -0.20 17.47
C LYS A 205 -1.38 -0.28 15.95
N ALA A 206 -1.17 -1.49 15.45
CA ALA A 206 -1.52 -1.88 14.09
C ALA A 206 -3.01 -2.23 13.97
N PHE A 207 -3.66 -1.78 12.90
CA PHE A 207 -5.04 -2.12 12.58
C PHE A 207 -5.09 -3.00 11.32
N PRO A 208 -5.94 -4.04 11.28
CA PRO A 208 -6.01 -4.94 10.12
C PRO A 208 -6.28 -4.19 8.81
N ALA A 209 -5.59 -4.61 7.75
CA ALA A 209 -5.85 -4.16 6.38
C ALA A 209 -6.54 -5.29 5.62
N GLU A 210 -7.85 -5.16 5.44
CA GLU A 210 -8.71 -6.26 4.96
C GLU A 210 -8.76 -6.33 3.44
N LEU A 211 -8.56 -7.52 2.87
CA LEU A 211 -8.73 -7.74 1.44
C LEU A 211 -10.22 -7.61 1.03
N ILE A 212 -10.48 -6.75 0.06
CA ILE A 212 -11.79 -6.55 -0.57
C ILE A 212 -11.69 -7.05 -2.02
N VAL A 213 -12.23 -8.25 -2.26
CA VAL A 213 -12.26 -8.86 -3.60
C VAL A 213 -13.36 -8.20 -4.44
N ARG A 214 -13.00 -7.80 -5.67
CA ARG A 214 -13.90 -7.21 -6.66
C ARG A 214 -13.68 -7.88 -8.03
N SER A 215 -13.90 -7.16 -9.14
CA SER A 215 -13.91 -7.71 -10.49
C SER A 215 -12.58 -7.59 -11.26
N SER A 216 -11.51 -7.04 -10.66
CA SER A 216 -10.22 -6.86 -11.35
C SER A 216 -9.24 -8.04 -11.21
N THR A 217 -9.68 -9.18 -10.66
CA THR A 217 -8.84 -10.39 -10.52
C THR A 217 -9.57 -11.64 -10.94
N THR A 218 -8.92 -12.53 -11.67
CA THR A 218 -9.41 -13.86 -12.04
C THR A 218 -8.24 -14.86 -12.14
N ARG A 219 -8.49 -16.12 -12.50
CA ARG A 219 -7.41 -17.08 -12.78
C ARG A 219 -6.61 -16.63 -14.02
N PRO A 220 -5.27 -16.84 -14.07
CA PRO A 220 -4.52 -16.54 -15.29
C PRO A 220 -5.04 -17.38 -16.46
N LYS A 221 -5.00 -16.84 -17.68
CA LYS A 221 -5.18 -17.67 -18.87
C LYS A 221 -4.12 -18.77 -18.86
N GLU A 222 -4.56 -20.00 -19.10
CA GLU A 222 -3.63 -21.09 -19.37
C GLU A 222 -2.88 -20.74 -20.66
N ASP A 223 -1.55 -20.81 -20.61
CA ASP A 223 -0.74 -20.77 -21.82
C ASP A 223 -1.17 -22.01 -22.63
N LEU A 224 -2.02 -21.82 -23.65
CA LEU A 224 -2.40 -22.88 -24.58
C LEU A 224 -1.11 -23.39 -25.21
N ILE A 225 -0.61 -24.52 -24.73
CA ILE A 225 0.47 -25.26 -25.38
C ILE A 225 -0.13 -25.76 -26.70
N LEU A 226 0.06 -25.00 -27.78
CA LEU A 226 -0.15 -25.43 -29.16
C LEU A 226 1.02 -26.29 -29.63
#